data_AF-A0A6A2EG05-F1
#
_entry.id   AF-A0A6A2EG05-F1
#
_cell.length_a   1.000
_cell.length_b   1.000
_cell.length_c   1.000
_cell.angle_alpha   90.00
_cell.angle_beta   90.00
_cell.angle_gamma   90.00
#
_symmetry.space_group_name_H-M   'P 1'
#
loop_
_entity.id
_entity.type
_entity.pdbx_description
1 polymer ?
#
loop_
_entity_poly.entity_id
_entity_poly.type
_entity_poly.pdbx_seq_one_letter_code
_entity_poly.pdbx_strand_id
1 'polypeptide(L)'
;MATIKLLLRTSKTLADGTHPIVIRVTVNRKSKFIFTGKTAKVSQWDAALGLTNKKHPLHSDLNIYLGQRLLDAQTELLDLQRQKKGFSAGTVREIIKDNKPSMTFVQFCDKLLAELKQQGRIGTRRTYRTVKYSILRFTNNNQSLTFSDIDVAFLTKYEQYLKANGFKISYVKTQLNKLKAIIGKAILDRVVKKNNNPFLEYSLSHLRPEYQHRSLDKDKLEKLLRYQAEEGTSKQDTINFFTFSYYCWGMNFTDMAKLKWKNIYNGRLVYNRSKTGKMHNILLLEPAIKVIEYYKHLKYGENNMPPAEDFIFPILDPDKYNTASRIANRIEFKLSLTNRCLKTIASELELEENVTFYMARHTFATQLLRKDVATAKIQNMLGHSSERMTQTYLDSFKNDELDEVSMLLMG
;
A
#
# COMPACT_ATOMS: atom_id res chain seq x y z
N MET A 1 30.57 -23.67 21.06
CA MET A 1 30.14 -22.39 21.65
C MET A 1 30.60 -21.24 20.77
N ALA A 2 29.78 -20.21 20.56
CA ALA A 2 30.15 -19.04 19.76
C ALA A 2 30.75 -17.94 20.65
N THR A 3 31.80 -17.24 20.19
CA THR A 3 32.49 -16.23 21.00
C THR A 3 32.69 -14.89 20.27
N ILE A 4 32.29 -13.84 20.98
CA ILE A 4 32.44 -12.38 20.81
C ILE A 4 33.74 -11.74 21.33
N LYS A 5 34.75 -11.32 20.55
CA LYS A 5 35.90 -10.57 21.14
C LYS A 5 36.40 -9.41 20.28
N LEU A 6 36.75 -8.29 20.92
CA LEU A 6 37.57 -7.23 20.33
C LEU A 6 39.04 -7.65 20.27
N LEU A 7 39.74 -7.28 19.20
CA LEU A 7 41.18 -7.48 19.08
C LEU A 7 41.83 -6.49 18.13
N LEU A 8 43.13 -6.25 18.37
CA LEU A 8 43.99 -5.56 17.43
C LEU A 8 44.50 -6.54 16.38
N ARG A 9 44.25 -6.26 15.10
CA ARG A 9 44.64 -7.16 14.01
C ARG A 9 46.05 -6.84 13.53
N THR A 10 47.05 -7.36 14.23
CA THR A 10 48.48 -7.15 13.91
C THR A 10 48.92 -7.74 12.57
N SER A 11 48.20 -8.75 12.06
CA SER A 11 48.40 -9.30 10.70
C SER A 11 48.13 -8.30 9.56
N LYS A 12 47.57 -7.12 9.85
CA LYS A 12 47.37 -6.05 8.88
C LYS A 12 47.92 -4.74 9.45
N THR A 13 48.98 -4.23 8.83
CA THR A 13 49.58 -2.93 9.18
C THR A 13 49.18 -1.91 8.11
N LEU A 14 48.79 -0.72 8.53
CA LEU A 14 48.48 0.40 7.63
C LEU A 14 49.73 1.25 7.37
N ALA A 15 49.66 2.13 6.35
CA ALA A 15 50.79 2.98 5.96
C ALA A 15 51.30 3.90 7.08
N ASP A 16 50.43 4.25 8.04
CA ASP A 16 50.75 5.07 9.23
C ASP A 16 51.33 4.26 10.41
N GLY A 17 51.59 2.96 10.21
CA GLY A 17 52.10 2.05 11.24
C GLY A 17 51.06 1.61 12.27
N THR A 18 49.77 1.95 12.09
CA THR A 18 48.69 1.48 12.96
C THR A 18 48.09 0.17 12.47
N HIS A 19 47.40 -0.52 13.39
CA HIS A 19 46.70 -1.77 13.09
C HIS A 19 45.19 -1.59 13.29
N PRO A 20 44.34 -2.18 12.44
CA PRO A 20 42.89 -2.12 12.61
C PRO A 20 42.43 -2.83 13.88
N ILE A 21 41.50 -2.20 14.59
CA ILE A 21 40.74 -2.82 15.67
C ILE A 21 39.54 -3.52 15.02
N VAL A 22 39.32 -4.79 15.39
CA VAL A 22 38.28 -5.63 14.79
C VAL A 22 37.51 -6.39 15.86
N ILE A 23 36.25 -6.68 15.55
CA ILE A 23 35.44 -7.64 16.30
C ILE A 23 35.62 -9.01 15.62
N ARG A 24 36.18 -9.98 16.35
CA ARG A 24 36.30 -11.37 15.93
C ARG A 24 35.11 -12.17 16.44
N VAL A 25 34.41 -12.77 15.49
CA VAL A 25 33.34 -13.72 15.74
C VAL A 25 33.87 -15.12 15.45
N THR A 26 33.78 -16.03 16.42
CA THR A 26 34.17 -17.44 16.24
C THR A 26 32.97 -18.34 16.48
N VAL A 27 32.64 -19.19 15.51
CA VAL A 27 31.56 -20.19 15.59
C VAL A 27 32.10 -21.49 15.02
N ASN A 28 31.95 -22.60 15.75
CA ASN A 28 32.42 -23.94 15.33
C ASN A 28 33.88 -23.93 14.84
N ARG A 29 34.78 -23.33 15.64
CA ARG A 29 36.23 -23.17 15.36
C ARG A 29 36.58 -22.36 14.11
N LYS A 30 35.59 -21.75 13.42
CA LYS A 30 35.81 -20.86 12.27
C LYS A 30 35.63 -19.41 12.70
N SER A 31 36.63 -18.56 12.43
CA SER A 31 36.60 -17.13 12.78
C SER A 31 36.34 -16.24 11.57
N LYS A 32 35.58 -15.17 11.77
CA LYS A 32 35.43 -14.05 10.83
C LYS A 32 35.64 -12.72 11.57
N PHE A 33 36.05 -11.70 10.82
CA PHE A 33 36.41 -10.38 11.36
C PHE A 33 35.49 -9.29 10.81
N ILE A 34 35.04 -8.42 11.70
CA ILE A 34 34.27 -7.21 11.41
C ILE A 34 35.15 -6.03 11.75
N PHE A 35 35.41 -5.16 10.78
CA PHE A 35 36.24 -3.97 11.00
C PHE A 35 35.41 -2.88 11.68
N THR A 36 35.97 -2.26 12.73
CA THR A 36 35.31 -1.15 13.43
C THR A 36 35.55 0.20 12.77
N GLY A 37 36.48 0.26 11.79
CA GLY A 37 36.92 1.52 11.18
C GLY A 37 37.88 2.33 12.07
N LYS A 38 38.28 1.79 13.22
CA LYS A 38 39.25 2.40 14.15
C LYS A 38 40.56 1.61 14.16
N THR A 39 41.66 2.27 14.47
CA THR A 39 43.01 1.71 14.46
C THR A 39 43.74 2.10 15.74
N ALA A 40 44.79 1.35 16.09
CA ALA A 40 45.69 1.68 17.19
C ALA A 40 47.10 1.12 16.92
N LYS A 41 48.13 1.71 17.55
CA LYS A 41 49.47 1.10 17.60
C LYS A 41 49.49 -0.05 18.60
N VAL A 42 50.43 -0.98 18.46
CA VAL A 42 50.61 -2.10 19.41
C VAL A 42 50.82 -1.59 20.85
N SER A 43 51.59 -0.52 21.02
CA SER A 43 51.84 0.10 22.33
C SER A 43 50.61 0.74 22.98
N GLN A 44 49.54 0.98 22.20
CA GLN A 44 48.30 1.64 22.64
C GLN A 44 47.16 0.66 22.93
N TRP A 45 47.39 -0.65 22.75
CA TRP A 45 46.39 -1.69 22.93
C TRP A 45 46.73 -2.59 24.13
N ASP A 46 45.72 -2.87 24.94
CA ASP A 46 45.79 -3.89 25.97
C ASP A 46 45.16 -5.19 25.44
N ALA A 47 46.00 -6.18 25.13
CA ALA A 47 45.55 -7.44 24.55
C ALA A 47 44.77 -8.33 25.54
N ALA A 48 45.03 -8.20 26.84
CA ALA A 48 44.34 -8.98 27.87
C ALA A 48 42.92 -8.44 28.08
N LEU A 49 42.77 -7.12 28.13
CA LEU A 49 41.46 -6.47 28.28
C LEU A 49 40.69 -6.36 26.96
N GLY A 50 41.38 -6.41 25.81
CA GLY A 50 40.75 -6.20 24.51
C GLY A 50 40.27 -4.76 24.30
N LEU A 51 40.99 -3.80 24.89
CA LEU A 51 40.67 -2.38 24.89
C LEU A 51 41.92 -1.56 24.57
N THR A 52 41.74 -0.29 24.23
CA THR A 52 42.88 0.64 24.19
C THR A 52 43.33 0.96 25.60
N ASN A 53 44.62 1.25 25.80
CA ASN A 53 45.18 1.71 27.07
C ASN A 53 45.31 3.25 27.10
N LYS A 54 45.72 3.82 28.23
CA LYS A 54 45.83 5.28 28.43
C LYS A 54 46.82 6.00 27.49
N LYS A 55 47.68 5.27 26.76
CA LYS A 55 48.60 5.84 25.75
C LYS A 55 47.89 6.16 24.44
N HIS A 56 46.66 5.70 24.23
CA HIS A 56 45.86 6.08 23.07
C HIS A 56 45.24 7.48 23.31
N PRO A 57 45.45 8.46 22.42
CA PRO A 57 44.95 9.84 22.62
C PRO A 57 43.45 9.93 22.86
N LEU A 58 42.67 9.02 22.25
CA LEU A 58 41.22 8.93 22.37
C LEU A 58 40.75 7.76 23.26
N HIS A 59 41.55 7.35 24.25
CA HIS A 59 41.31 6.14 25.05
C HIS A 59 39.87 5.99 25.54
N SER A 60 39.33 7.01 26.22
CA SER A 60 37.99 6.97 26.81
C SER A 60 36.89 6.86 25.75
N ASP A 61 36.85 7.81 24.80
CA ASP A 61 35.82 7.85 23.75
C ASP A 61 35.86 6.61 22.85
N LEU A 62 37.08 6.17 22.51
CA LEU A 62 37.26 5.00 21.67
C LEU A 62 36.81 3.72 22.40
N ASN A 63 37.11 3.56 23.69
CA ASN A 63 36.64 2.41 24.45
C ASN A 63 35.12 2.41 24.64
N ILE A 64 34.47 3.57 24.81
CA ILE A 64 32.99 3.68 24.82
C ILE A 64 32.42 3.21 23.48
N TYR A 65 32.96 3.73 22.37
CA TYR A 65 32.53 3.35 21.02
C TYR A 65 32.73 1.84 20.75
N LEU A 66 33.90 1.29 21.08
CA LEU A 66 34.20 -0.12 20.89
C LEU A 66 33.32 -1.00 21.78
N GLY A 67 33.05 -0.56 23.01
CA GLY A 67 32.14 -1.23 23.96
C GLY A 67 30.72 -1.32 23.41
N GLN A 68 30.16 -0.22 22.89
CA GLN A 68 28.85 -0.21 22.25
C GLN A 68 28.80 -1.17 21.04
N ARG A 69 29.81 -1.11 20.16
CA ARG A 69 29.89 -2.01 18.99
C ARG A 69 30.00 -3.49 19.39
N LEU A 70 30.71 -3.79 20.47
CA LEU A 70 30.83 -5.15 21.01
C LEU A 70 29.51 -5.62 21.62
N LEU A 71 28.81 -4.75 22.36
CA LEU A 71 27.50 -5.04 22.95
C LEU A 71 26.44 -5.31 21.89
N ASP A 72 26.41 -4.49 20.82
CA ASP A 72 25.54 -4.73 19.65
C ASP A 72 25.78 -6.13 19.08
N ALA A 73 27.05 -6.46 18.85
CA ALA A 73 27.46 -7.75 18.31
C ALA A 73 27.08 -8.93 19.21
N GLN A 74 27.23 -8.78 20.52
CA GLN A 74 26.83 -9.78 21.51
C GLN A 74 25.31 -9.96 21.55
N THR A 75 24.54 -8.87 21.45
CA THR A 75 23.07 -8.90 21.44
C THR A 75 22.55 -9.67 20.23
N GLU A 76 23.08 -9.38 19.03
CA GLU A 76 22.72 -10.12 17.81
C GLU A 76 23.08 -11.62 17.91
N LEU A 77 24.21 -11.95 18.55
CA LEU A 77 24.59 -13.34 18.76
C LEU A 77 23.63 -14.07 19.71
N LEU A 78 23.20 -13.43 20.80
CA LEU A 78 22.23 -13.99 21.75
C LEU A 78 20.89 -14.26 21.07
N ASP A 79 20.42 -13.34 20.22
CA ASP A 79 19.17 -13.51 19.47
C ASP A 79 19.25 -14.69 18.49
N LEU A 80 20.38 -14.89 17.82
CA LEU A 80 20.60 -16.06 16.97
C LEU A 80 20.63 -17.38 17.75
N GLN A 81 21.24 -17.37 18.95
CA GLN A 81 21.24 -18.53 19.84
C GLN A 81 19.83 -18.89 20.33
N ARG A 82 19.00 -17.89 20.63
CA ARG A 82 17.60 -18.09 21.06
C ARG A 82 16.73 -18.74 19.98
N GLN A 83 17.02 -18.49 18.70
CA GLN A 83 16.25 -19.03 17.58
C GLN A 83 16.47 -20.54 17.31
N LYS A 84 17.36 -21.21 18.05
CA LYS A 84 17.67 -22.66 17.95
C LYS A 84 18.03 -23.17 16.53
N LYS A 85 18.32 -22.29 15.58
CA LYS A 85 18.82 -22.64 14.24
C LYS A 85 20.35 -22.62 14.24
N GLY A 86 20.97 -23.60 13.58
CA GLY A 86 22.42 -23.58 13.37
C GLY A 86 22.85 -22.34 12.57
N PHE A 87 23.89 -21.63 13.03
CA PHE A 87 24.43 -20.44 12.37
C PHE A 87 25.94 -20.53 12.18
N SER A 88 26.48 -19.74 11.25
CA SER A 88 27.93 -19.67 10.96
C SER A 88 28.53 -18.32 11.38
N ALA A 89 29.86 -18.27 11.53
CA ALA A 89 30.55 -17.00 11.77
C ALA A 89 30.36 -15.98 10.62
N GLY A 90 30.08 -16.45 9.39
CA GLY A 90 29.75 -15.58 8.26
C GLY A 90 28.38 -14.93 8.43
N THR A 91 27.37 -15.71 8.85
CA THR A 91 26.01 -15.22 9.11
C THR A 91 26.00 -14.12 10.15
N VAL A 92 26.70 -14.32 11.27
CA VAL A 92 26.82 -13.34 12.36
C VAL A 92 27.55 -12.08 11.89
N ARG A 93 28.59 -12.21 11.07
CA ARG A 93 29.35 -11.09 10.52
C ARG A 93 28.49 -10.17 9.65
N GLU A 94 27.67 -10.73 8.76
CA GLU A 94 26.82 -9.94 7.86
C GLU A 94 25.74 -9.18 8.64
N ILE A 95 25.14 -9.79 9.65
CA ILE A 95 24.18 -9.13 10.53
C ILE A 95 24.80 -7.92 11.26
N ILE A 96 26.01 -8.06 11.79
CA ILE A 96 26.68 -6.98 12.55
C ILE A 96 27.24 -5.88 11.62
N LYS A 97 27.56 -6.23 10.36
CA LYS A 97 27.98 -5.27 9.32
C LYS A 97 26.82 -4.37 8.87
N ASP A 98 25.60 -4.89 8.88
CA ASP A 98 24.39 -4.19 8.44
C ASP A 98 23.89 -3.10 9.41
N ASN A 99 24.64 -2.78 10.48
CA ASN A 99 24.35 -1.64 11.36
C ASN A 99 24.66 -0.32 10.64
N LYS A 100 23.81 -0.01 9.64
CA LYS A 100 23.77 1.26 8.90
C LYS A 100 23.54 2.40 9.91
N PRO A 101 24.04 3.62 9.63
CA PRO A 101 23.64 4.79 10.41
C PRO A 101 22.11 4.82 10.52
N SER A 102 21.61 5.12 11.71
CA SER A 102 20.19 5.24 12.04
C SER A 102 19.49 6.15 11.04
N MET A 103 18.92 5.57 9.99
CA MET A 103 18.15 6.31 8.99
C MET A 103 16.85 6.77 9.65
N THR A 104 16.55 8.06 9.53
CA THR A 104 15.32 8.63 10.10
C THR A 104 14.09 8.08 9.36
N PHE A 105 12.94 8.14 10.01
CA PHE A 105 11.65 7.78 9.40
C PHE A 105 11.43 8.56 8.09
N VAL A 106 11.77 9.85 8.08
CA VAL A 106 11.62 10.73 6.94
C VAL A 106 12.52 10.30 5.79
N GLN A 107 13.81 10.06 6.06
CA GLN A 107 14.78 9.60 5.06
C GLN A 107 14.35 8.26 4.44
N PHE A 108 13.88 7.32 5.26
CA PHE A 108 13.35 6.05 4.76
C PHE A 108 12.13 6.26 3.86
N CYS A 109 11.20 7.14 4.27
CA CYS A 109 10.06 7.47 3.44
C CYS A 109 10.47 8.08 2.10
N ASP A 110 11.46 8.98 2.05
CA ASP A 110 11.92 9.58 0.80
C ASP A 110 12.54 8.55 -0.15
N LYS A 111 13.40 7.66 0.37
CA LYS A 111 13.93 6.51 -0.37
C LYS A 111 12.79 5.67 -0.95
N LEU A 112 11.84 5.28 -0.10
CA LEU A 112 10.70 4.44 -0.48
C LEU A 112 9.79 5.11 -1.53
N LEU A 113 9.58 6.42 -1.44
CA LEU A 113 8.77 7.18 -2.40
C LEU A 113 9.47 7.31 -3.75
N ALA A 114 10.80 7.38 -3.78
CA ALA A 114 11.58 7.38 -5.02
C ALA A 114 11.53 6.02 -5.72
N GLU A 115 11.73 4.92 -4.97
CA GLU A 115 11.60 3.55 -5.48
C GLU A 115 10.22 3.27 -6.07
N LEU A 116 9.16 3.63 -5.35
CA LEU A 116 7.78 3.46 -5.84
C LEU A 116 7.50 4.29 -7.11
N LYS A 117 8.17 5.43 -7.28
CA LYS A 117 8.06 6.24 -8.50
C LYS A 117 8.70 5.51 -9.69
N GLN A 118 9.91 4.98 -9.49
CA GLN A 118 10.63 4.21 -10.52
C GLN A 118 9.87 2.95 -10.94
N GLN A 119 9.24 2.27 -9.97
CA GLN A 119 8.39 1.10 -10.23
C GLN A 119 7.03 1.43 -10.87
N GLY A 120 6.72 2.71 -11.12
CA GLY A 120 5.42 3.13 -11.65
C GLY A 120 4.25 2.94 -10.68
N ARG A 121 4.50 2.68 -9.39
CA ARG A 121 3.49 2.44 -8.35
C ARG A 121 2.92 3.74 -7.76
N ILE A 122 2.39 4.58 -8.64
CA ILE A 122 1.99 5.97 -8.32
C ILE A 122 0.93 6.05 -7.21
N GLY A 123 -0.08 5.18 -7.23
CA GLY A 123 -1.13 5.17 -6.20
C GLY A 123 -0.59 4.85 -4.80
N THR A 124 0.26 3.82 -4.68
CA THR A 124 0.91 3.47 -3.40
C THR A 124 1.83 4.59 -2.92
N ARG A 125 2.61 5.19 -3.83
CA ARG A 125 3.47 6.34 -3.55
C ARG A 125 2.66 7.50 -2.96
N ARG A 126 1.54 7.88 -3.58
CA ARG A 126 0.70 8.98 -3.09
C ARG A 126 0.21 8.71 -1.67
N THR A 127 -0.29 7.51 -1.40
CA THR A 127 -0.76 7.15 -0.04
C THR A 127 0.36 7.23 1.00
N TYR A 128 1.54 6.68 0.70
CA TYR A 128 2.68 6.76 1.65
C TYR A 128 3.17 8.19 1.84
N ARG A 129 3.14 9.00 0.78
CA ARG A 129 3.44 10.43 0.86
C ARG A 129 2.47 11.14 1.80
N THR A 130 1.16 10.85 1.71
CA THR A 130 0.16 11.40 2.63
C THR A 130 0.47 11.06 4.09
N VAL A 131 0.82 9.81 4.38
CA VAL A 131 1.21 9.39 5.73
C VAL A 131 2.45 10.15 6.22
N LYS A 132 3.52 10.21 5.40
CA LYS A 132 4.76 10.94 5.73
C LYS A 132 4.45 12.37 6.16
N TYR A 133 3.72 13.13 5.35
CA TYR A 133 3.40 14.52 5.66
C TYR A 133 2.38 14.67 6.78
N SER A 134 1.49 13.71 6.98
CA SER A 134 0.58 13.72 8.15
C SER A 134 1.35 13.53 9.45
N ILE A 135 2.35 12.66 9.47
CA ILE A 135 3.23 12.47 10.63
C ILE A 135 4.08 13.71 10.86
N LEU A 136 4.68 14.27 9.80
CA LEU A 136 5.43 15.52 9.93
C LEU A 136 4.58 16.65 10.52
N ARG A 137 3.31 16.82 10.10
CA ARG A 137 2.41 17.80 10.71
C ARG A 137 2.15 17.51 12.19
N PHE A 138 1.93 16.25 12.55
CA PHE A 138 1.73 15.83 13.94
C PHE A 138 2.97 16.09 14.81
N THR A 139 4.17 15.91 14.25
CA THR A 139 5.44 16.08 14.96
C THR A 139 6.09 17.45 14.74
N ASN A 140 5.32 18.49 14.41
CA ASN A 140 5.81 19.86 14.17
C ASN A 140 7.01 19.92 13.20
N ASN A 141 6.90 19.20 12.08
CA ASN A 141 7.89 19.06 11.01
C ASN A 141 9.26 18.48 11.43
N ASN A 142 9.33 17.74 12.55
CA ASN A 142 10.54 17.06 12.99
C ASN A 142 11.12 16.10 11.93
N GLN A 143 12.21 16.51 11.27
CA GLN A 143 12.93 15.71 10.26
C GLN A 143 13.79 14.61 10.87
N SER A 144 14.11 14.73 12.16
CA SER A 144 14.99 13.84 12.92
C SER A 144 14.25 12.67 13.55
N LEU A 145 12.92 12.55 13.34
CA LEU A 145 12.10 11.45 13.86
C LEU A 145 12.68 10.09 13.46
N THR A 146 13.08 9.30 14.45
CA THR A 146 13.59 7.94 14.25
C THR A 146 12.45 6.92 14.32
N PHE A 147 12.73 5.67 13.94
CA PHE A 147 11.75 4.59 14.12
C PHE A 147 11.57 4.19 15.59
N SER A 148 12.58 4.41 16.44
CA SER A 148 12.49 4.14 17.88
C SER A 148 11.53 5.12 18.58
N ASP A 149 11.36 6.33 18.04
CA ASP A 149 10.40 7.32 18.55
C ASP A 149 8.94 6.95 18.22
N ILE A 150 8.73 6.00 17.30
CA ILE A 150 7.39 5.54 16.88
C ILE A 150 7.03 4.29 17.70
N ASP A 151 6.71 4.50 18.97
CA ASP A 151 6.26 3.46 19.90
C ASP A 151 4.72 3.42 20.02
N VAL A 152 4.20 2.59 20.93
CA VAL A 152 2.74 2.48 21.20
C VAL A 152 2.14 3.80 21.68
N ALA A 153 2.88 4.57 22.49
CA ALA A 153 2.42 5.87 22.99
C ALA A 153 2.33 6.91 21.87
N PHE A 154 3.30 6.92 20.96
CA PHE A 154 3.28 7.73 19.74
C PHE A 154 2.07 7.41 18.88
N LEU A 155 1.80 6.13 18.63
CA LEU A 155 0.66 5.69 17.82
C LEU A 155 -0.67 6.14 18.45
N THR A 156 -0.80 6.02 19.77
CA THR A 156 -1.99 6.44 20.51
C THR A 156 -2.21 7.96 20.40
N LYS A 157 -1.16 8.76 20.62
CA LYS A 157 -1.23 10.23 20.48
C LYS A 157 -1.52 10.65 19.04
N TYR A 158 -0.94 9.96 18.06
CA TYR A 158 -1.20 10.22 16.64
C TYR A 158 -2.64 9.87 16.24
N GLU A 159 -3.19 8.75 16.74
CA GLU A 159 -4.60 8.39 16.56
C GLU A 159 -5.53 9.49 17.12
N GLN A 160 -5.27 9.94 18.36
CA GLN A 160 -6.03 11.00 19.01
C GLN A 160 -5.93 12.32 18.23
N TYR A 161 -4.73 12.70 17.78
CA TYR A 161 -4.53 13.87 16.93
C TYR A 161 -5.39 13.80 15.67
N LEU A 162 -5.41 12.67 14.96
CA LEU A 162 -6.24 12.54 13.76
C LEU A 162 -7.74 12.66 14.08
N LYS A 163 -8.21 12.07 15.18
CA LYS A 163 -9.60 12.20 15.62
C LYS A 163 -9.96 13.63 16.00
N ALA A 164 -9.10 14.32 16.75
CA ALA A 164 -9.29 15.70 17.18
C ALA A 164 -9.34 16.68 15.99
N ASN A 165 -8.68 16.35 14.88
CA ASN A 165 -8.76 17.11 13.63
C ASN A 165 -10.01 16.77 12.77
N GLY A 166 -10.98 16.03 13.32
CA GLY A 166 -12.25 15.72 12.65
C GLY A 166 -12.16 14.66 11.55
N PHE A 167 -11.06 13.91 11.45
CA PHE A 167 -10.96 12.85 10.44
C PHE A 167 -11.84 11.65 10.79
N LYS A 168 -12.57 11.13 9.80
CA LYS A 168 -13.39 9.91 9.93
C LYS A 168 -12.54 8.71 10.39
N ILE A 169 -13.13 7.80 11.17
CA ILE A 169 -12.49 6.56 11.66
C ILE A 169 -11.87 5.75 10.50
N SER A 170 -12.53 5.72 9.33
CA SER A 170 -12.01 5.03 8.13
C SER A 170 -10.68 5.62 7.64
N TYR A 171 -10.54 6.94 7.70
CA TYR A 171 -9.31 7.63 7.35
C TYR A 171 -8.22 7.37 8.39
N VAL A 172 -8.54 7.50 9.69
CA VAL A 172 -7.60 7.21 10.80
C VAL A 172 -7.03 5.80 10.67
N LYS A 173 -7.90 4.80 10.50
CA LYS A 173 -7.51 3.40 10.28
C LYS A 173 -6.65 3.23 9.03
N THR A 174 -6.95 3.97 7.97
CA THR A 174 -6.17 3.93 6.74
C THR A 174 -4.76 4.48 6.97
N GLN A 175 -4.61 5.64 7.62
CA GLN A 175 -3.30 6.21 7.94
C GLN A 175 -2.45 5.24 8.77
N LEU A 176 -3.01 4.68 9.85
CA LEU A 176 -2.30 3.74 10.73
C LEU A 176 -1.93 2.43 10.03
N ASN A 177 -2.81 1.86 9.19
CA ASN A 177 -2.45 0.66 8.40
C ASN A 177 -1.32 0.94 7.40
N LYS A 178 -1.26 2.15 6.85
CA LYS A 178 -0.21 2.52 5.90
C LYS A 178 1.10 2.80 6.62
N LEU A 179 1.06 3.41 7.80
CA LEU A 179 2.21 3.50 8.70
C LEU A 179 2.73 2.11 9.08
N LYS A 180 1.84 1.18 9.47
CA LYS A 180 2.18 -0.23 9.73
C LYS A 180 2.88 -0.88 8.54
N ALA A 181 2.41 -0.62 7.32
CA ALA A 181 3.05 -1.13 6.11
C ALA A 181 4.43 -0.48 5.85
N ILE A 182 4.60 0.81 6.13
CA ILE A 182 5.90 1.50 6.01
C ILE A 182 6.91 0.90 7.01
N ILE A 183 6.52 0.74 8.29
CA ILE A 183 7.37 0.08 9.31
C ILE A 183 7.68 -1.36 8.89
N GLY A 184 6.69 -2.10 8.39
CA GLY A 184 6.91 -3.45 7.87
C GLY A 184 7.97 -3.51 6.77
N LYS A 185 7.98 -2.53 5.85
CA LYS A 185 9.03 -2.40 4.84
C LYS A 185 10.39 -2.03 5.44
N ALA A 186 10.42 -1.14 6.43
CA ALA A 186 11.64 -0.77 7.13
C ALA A 186 12.28 -1.98 7.85
N ILE A 187 11.46 -2.89 8.38
CA ILE A 187 11.91 -4.15 8.96
C ILE A 187 12.51 -5.07 7.88
N LEU A 188 11.84 -5.20 6.72
CA LEU A 188 12.36 -6.00 5.59
C LEU A 188 13.70 -5.46 5.07
N ASP A 189 13.84 -4.14 5.01
CA ASP A 189 15.07 -3.43 4.62
C ASP A 189 16.16 -3.43 5.72
N ARG A 190 15.91 -4.11 6.86
CA ARG A 190 16.78 -4.18 8.05
C ARG A 190 17.12 -2.82 8.68
N VAL A 191 16.26 -1.83 8.49
CA VAL A 191 16.35 -0.51 9.13
C VAL A 191 15.82 -0.57 10.56
N VAL A 192 14.82 -1.41 10.79
CA VAL A 192 14.15 -1.56 12.09
C VAL A 192 14.19 -3.03 12.49
N LYS A 193 14.56 -3.31 13.75
CA LYS A 193 14.48 -4.66 14.31
C LYS A 193 13.02 -5.08 14.44
N LYS A 194 12.72 -6.35 14.16
CA LYS A 194 11.35 -6.89 14.23
C LYS A 194 10.68 -6.66 15.60
N ASN A 195 11.44 -6.77 16.68
CA ASN A 195 10.95 -6.58 18.05
C ASN A 195 10.62 -5.12 18.38
N ASN A 196 11.14 -4.16 17.61
CA ASN A 196 10.86 -2.73 17.77
C ASN A 196 9.63 -2.30 16.96
N ASN A 197 8.80 -3.25 16.51
CA ASN A 197 7.59 -2.95 15.77
C ASN A 197 6.44 -2.63 16.74
N PRO A 198 5.98 -1.37 16.84
CA PRO A 198 4.92 -0.98 17.78
C PRO A 198 3.58 -1.65 17.46
N PHE A 199 3.37 -2.11 16.23
CA PHE A 199 2.14 -2.79 15.81
C PHE A 199 2.09 -4.28 16.18
N LEU A 200 3.07 -4.78 16.96
CA LEU A 200 2.96 -6.07 17.65
C LEU A 200 1.99 -5.96 18.84
N GLU A 201 2.03 -4.83 19.55
CA GLU A 201 1.20 -4.59 20.74
C GLU A 201 0.02 -3.66 20.42
N TYR A 202 0.19 -2.73 19.48
CA TYR A 202 -0.87 -1.80 19.08
C TYR A 202 -1.79 -2.40 18.00
N SER A 203 -2.98 -2.82 18.43
CA SER A 203 -4.04 -3.34 17.56
C SER A 203 -4.83 -2.22 16.87
N LEU A 204 -5.36 -2.49 15.66
CA LEU A 204 -6.23 -1.57 14.91
C LEU A 204 -7.69 -2.07 14.85
N SER A 205 -8.04 -3.03 15.71
CA SER A 205 -9.33 -3.71 15.71
C SER A 205 -10.47 -2.86 16.29
N HIS A 206 -10.15 -1.94 17.21
CA HIS A 206 -11.07 -0.97 17.81
C HIS A 206 -11.54 0.10 16.80
N LEU A 207 -10.72 0.38 15.79
CA LEU A 207 -11.09 1.28 14.70
C LEU A 207 -12.06 0.57 13.75
N ARG A 208 -13.36 0.63 14.05
CA ARG A 208 -14.42 0.08 13.20
C ARG A 208 -15.18 1.25 12.55
N PRO A 209 -14.89 1.58 11.29
CA PRO A 209 -15.68 2.59 10.61
C PRO A 209 -17.10 2.08 10.41
N GLU A 210 -18.09 2.93 10.64
CA GLU A 210 -19.48 2.65 10.27
C GLU A 210 -19.57 2.36 8.78
N TYR A 211 -20.34 1.32 8.45
CA TYR A 211 -20.65 1.01 7.08
C TYR A 211 -21.67 2.03 6.57
N GLN A 212 -21.39 2.63 5.42
CA GLN A 212 -22.36 3.46 4.72
C GLN A 212 -22.89 2.64 3.56
N HIS A 213 -24.21 2.48 3.49
CA HIS A 213 -24.86 1.88 2.33
C HIS A 213 -24.54 2.73 1.09
N ARG A 214 -23.85 2.12 0.11
CA ARG A 214 -23.36 2.79 -1.11
C ARG A 214 -23.95 2.20 -2.39
N SER A 215 -25.07 1.49 -2.27
CA SER A 215 -25.88 1.00 -3.38
C SER A 215 -27.01 1.98 -3.66
N LEU A 216 -27.37 2.13 -4.93
CA LEU A 216 -28.62 2.75 -5.35
C LEU A 216 -29.74 1.71 -5.29
N ASP A 217 -30.92 2.11 -4.83
CA ASP A 217 -32.11 1.29 -5.00
C ASP A 217 -32.50 1.18 -6.49
N LYS A 218 -33.30 0.16 -6.81
CA LYS A 218 -33.67 -0.19 -8.20
C LYS A 218 -34.23 1.01 -8.96
N ASP A 219 -35.19 1.72 -8.39
CA ASP A 219 -35.85 2.85 -9.05
C ASP A 219 -34.89 4.01 -9.30
N LYS A 220 -34.03 4.30 -8.32
CA LYS A 220 -32.99 5.35 -8.43
C LYS A 220 -31.95 5.00 -9.49
N LEU A 221 -31.54 3.73 -9.56
CA LEU A 221 -30.68 3.21 -10.61
C LEU A 221 -31.35 3.38 -11.98
N GLU A 222 -32.61 2.98 -12.13
CA GLU A 222 -33.33 3.09 -13.40
C GLU A 222 -33.46 4.56 -13.86
N LYS A 223 -33.78 5.48 -12.95
CA LYS A 223 -33.77 6.93 -13.24
C LYS A 223 -32.40 7.39 -13.74
N LEU A 224 -31.33 7.01 -13.05
CA LEU A 224 -29.96 7.38 -13.44
C LEU A 224 -29.57 6.83 -14.82
N LEU A 225 -29.89 5.56 -15.11
CA LEU A 225 -29.55 4.91 -16.38
C LEU A 225 -30.37 5.46 -17.57
N ARG A 226 -31.57 6.01 -17.31
CA ARG A 226 -32.44 6.60 -18.34
C ARG A 226 -32.21 8.10 -18.56
N TYR A 227 -31.38 8.74 -17.74
CA TYR A 227 -31.06 10.15 -17.86
C TYR A 227 -30.54 10.48 -19.27
N GLN A 228 -31.22 11.42 -19.95
CA GLN A 228 -30.85 11.88 -21.28
C GLN A 228 -29.94 13.11 -21.12
N ALA A 229 -28.66 12.94 -21.40
CA ALA A 229 -27.73 14.05 -21.47
C ALA A 229 -27.68 14.59 -22.91
N GLU A 230 -27.35 15.87 -23.06
CA GLU A 230 -27.00 16.42 -24.37
C GLU A 230 -25.76 15.69 -24.93
N GLU A 231 -25.80 15.37 -26.21
CA GLU A 231 -24.75 14.61 -26.89
C GLU A 231 -23.40 15.33 -26.87
N GLY A 232 -22.30 14.57 -26.74
CA GLY A 232 -20.95 15.13 -26.67
C GLY A 232 -20.59 15.81 -25.34
N THR A 233 -21.52 15.88 -24.37
CA THR A 233 -21.24 16.48 -23.06
C THR A 233 -20.54 15.52 -22.08
N SER A 234 -19.91 16.09 -21.05
CA SER A 234 -19.35 15.28 -19.95
C SER A 234 -20.41 14.52 -19.14
N LYS A 235 -21.68 14.95 -19.20
CA LYS A 235 -22.80 14.22 -18.58
C LYS A 235 -23.14 12.96 -19.38
N GLN A 236 -23.15 13.03 -20.71
CA GLN A 236 -23.33 11.84 -21.56
C GLN A 236 -22.25 10.80 -21.30
N ASP A 237 -20.98 11.23 -21.29
CA ASP A 237 -19.86 10.37 -20.90
C ASP A 237 -20.06 9.74 -19.54
N THR A 238 -20.56 10.51 -18.58
CA THR A 238 -20.76 10.06 -17.20
C THR A 238 -21.80 8.94 -17.10
N ILE A 239 -22.95 9.08 -17.78
CA ILE A 239 -23.99 8.04 -17.82
C ILE A 239 -23.48 6.81 -18.57
N ASN A 240 -22.81 6.98 -19.71
CA ASN A 240 -22.22 5.89 -20.47
C ASN A 240 -21.22 5.10 -19.62
N PHE A 241 -20.29 5.78 -18.94
CA PHE A 241 -19.30 5.16 -18.07
C PHE A 241 -19.96 4.42 -16.90
N PHE A 242 -20.96 5.04 -16.25
CA PHE A 242 -21.65 4.42 -15.12
C PHE A 242 -22.43 3.17 -15.57
N THR A 243 -23.16 3.27 -16.68
CA THR A 243 -23.91 2.18 -17.31
C THR A 243 -22.98 1.02 -17.65
N PHE A 244 -21.90 1.30 -18.39
CA PHE A 244 -20.93 0.29 -18.76
C PHE A 244 -20.31 -0.39 -17.53
N SER A 245 -19.92 0.39 -16.52
CA SER A 245 -19.40 -0.14 -15.26
C SER A 245 -20.38 -1.09 -14.59
N TYR A 246 -21.64 -0.67 -14.42
CA TYR A 246 -22.69 -1.47 -13.78
C TYR A 246 -22.89 -2.81 -14.49
N TYR A 247 -23.10 -2.79 -15.82
CA TYR A 247 -23.34 -4.00 -16.60
C TYR A 247 -22.08 -4.88 -16.79
N CYS A 248 -20.89 -4.32 -16.67
CA CYS A 248 -19.62 -5.06 -16.69
C CYS A 248 -19.12 -5.42 -15.29
N TRP A 249 -20.00 -6.00 -14.46
CA TRP A 249 -19.70 -6.48 -13.11
C TRP A 249 -19.17 -5.41 -12.15
N GLY A 250 -19.69 -4.20 -12.25
CA GLY A 250 -19.23 -3.08 -11.42
C GLY A 250 -17.77 -2.71 -11.67
N MET A 251 -17.37 -2.64 -12.94
CA MET A 251 -15.98 -2.43 -13.35
C MET A 251 -15.40 -1.15 -12.73
N ASN A 252 -14.17 -1.23 -12.22
CA ASN A 252 -13.47 -0.05 -11.71
C ASN A 252 -13.10 0.93 -12.83
N PHE A 253 -13.13 2.22 -12.53
CA PHE A 253 -12.84 3.29 -13.49
C PHE A 253 -11.45 3.15 -14.14
N THR A 254 -10.43 2.76 -13.36
CA THR A 254 -9.06 2.56 -13.88
C THR A 254 -8.98 1.41 -14.90
N ASP A 255 -9.78 0.37 -14.71
CA ASP A 255 -9.79 -0.76 -15.65
C ASP A 255 -10.52 -0.36 -16.93
N MET A 256 -11.70 0.27 -16.78
CA MET A 256 -12.48 0.83 -17.89
C MET A 256 -11.65 1.80 -18.74
N ALA A 257 -10.95 2.74 -18.11
CA ALA A 257 -10.10 3.72 -18.81
C ALA A 257 -8.95 3.11 -19.62
N LYS A 258 -8.57 1.87 -19.36
CA LYS A 258 -7.50 1.16 -20.05
C LYS A 258 -8.00 0.12 -21.06
N LEU A 259 -9.31 -0.06 -21.17
CA LEU A 259 -9.88 -1.01 -22.12
C LEU A 259 -9.58 -0.58 -23.55
N LYS A 260 -9.14 -1.55 -24.34
CA LYS A 260 -8.84 -1.42 -25.75
C LYS A 260 -9.78 -2.30 -26.57
N TRP A 261 -9.93 -2.00 -27.85
CA TRP A 261 -10.80 -2.77 -28.74
C TRP A 261 -10.43 -4.26 -28.82
N LYS A 262 -9.13 -4.60 -28.75
CA LYS A 262 -8.66 -5.99 -28.64
C LYS A 262 -9.17 -6.76 -27.42
N ASN A 263 -9.69 -6.07 -26.40
CA ASN A 263 -10.28 -6.72 -25.24
C ASN A 263 -11.67 -7.30 -25.54
N ILE A 264 -12.27 -6.99 -26.68
CA ILE A 264 -13.56 -7.52 -27.10
C ILE A 264 -13.34 -8.65 -28.10
N TYR A 265 -13.89 -9.83 -27.81
CA TYR A 265 -13.83 -11.00 -28.68
C TYR A 265 -15.08 -11.85 -28.49
N ASN A 266 -15.75 -12.24 -29.58
CA ASN A 266 -16.96 -13.08 -29.60
C ASN A 266 -18.06 -12.64 -28.62
N GLY A 267 -18.39 -11.33 -28.61
CA GLY A 267 -19.42 -10.77 -27.72
C GLY A 267 -19.03 -10.72 -26.25
N ARG A 268 -17.73 -10.92 -25.93
CA ARG A 268 -17.22 -10.92 -24.57
C ARG A 268 -16.13 -9.89 -24.39
N LEU A 269 -16.03 -9.37 -23.17
CA LEU A 269 -14.97 -8.47 -22.72
C LEU A 269 -13.99 -9.23 -21.83
N VAL A 270 -12.74 -9.32 -22.28
CA VAL A 270 -11.65 -10.05 -21.61
C VAL A 270 -10.52 -9.10 -21.25
N TYR A 271 -10.21 -9.00 -19.97
CA TYR A 271 -9.13 -8.15 -19.47
C TYR A 271 -8.57 -8.64 -18.12
N ASN A 272 -7.36 -8.22 -17.77
CA ASN A 272 -6.77 -8.45 -16.46
C ASN A 272 -6.98 -7.24 -15.57
N ARG A 273 -7.56 -7.45 -14.38
CA ARG A 273 -7.86 -6.37 -13.44
C ARG A 273 -6.58 -5.72 -12.92
N SER A 274 -6.45 -4.39 -13.06
CA SER A 274 -5.24 -3.63 -12.70
C SER A 274 -4.80 -3.82 -11.25
N LYS A 275 -5.74 -4.00 -10.32
CA LYS A 275 -5.43 -4.10 -8.88
C LYS A 275 -4.97 -5.50 -8.45
N THR A 276 -5.52 -6.55 -9.05
CA THR A 276 -5.38 -7.93 -8.57
C THR A 276 -4.75 -8.88 -9.58
N GLY A 277 -4.60 -8.48 -10.84
CA GLY A 277 -4.10 -9.34 -11.92
C GLY A 277 -5.07 -10.42 -12.39
N LYS A 278 -6.13 -10.73 -11.62
CA LYS A 278 -7.17 -11.69 -12.00
C LYS A 278 -7.79 -11.34 -13.36
N MET A 279 -7.89 -12.34 -14.22
CA MET A 279 -8.57 -12.26 -15.51
C MET A 279 -10.08 -12.20 -15.29
N HIS A 280 -10.73 -11.27 -15.96
CA HIS A 280 -12.18 -11.19 -16.07
C HIS A 280 -12.57 -11.55 -17.49
N ASN A 281 -13.64 -12.31 -17.64
CA ASN A 281 -14.22 -12.71 -18.91
C ASN A 281 -15.73 -12.51 -18.85
N ILE A 282 -16.20 -11.36 -19.33
CA ILE A 282 -17.55 -10.84 -19.12
C ILE A 282 -18.36 -10.98 -20.41
N LEU A 283 -19.56 -11.54 -20.34
CA LEU A 283 -20.50 -11.48 -21.47
C LEU A 283 -21.01 -10.04 -21.61
N LEU A 284 -20.89 -9.44 -22.79
CA LEU A 284 -21.41 -8.11 -23.03
C LEU A 284 -22.93 -8.19 -23.22
N LEU A 285 -23.65 -7.46 -22.37
CA LEU A 285 -25.10 -7.31 -22.47
C LEU A 285 -25.44 -6.07 -23.31
N GLU A 286 -26.65 -6.06 -23.87
CA GLU A 286 -27.13 -5.01 -24.77
C GLU A 286 -26.86 -3.57 -24.28
N PRO A 287 -27.10 -3.19 -23.01
CA PRO A 287 -26.79 -1.83 -22.55
C PRO A 287 -25.30 -1.48 -22.59
N ALA A 288 -24.41 -2.45 -22.34
CA ALA A 288 -22.96 -2.24 -22.45
C ALA A 288 -22.52 -2.18 -23.92
N ILE A 289 -23.13 -2.99 -24.79
CA ILE A 289 -22.89 -2.97 -26.24
C ILE A 289 -23.26 -1.60 -26.81
N LYS A 290 -24.44 -1.06 -26.47
CA LYS A 290 -24.87 0.28 -26.91
C LYS A 290 -23.88 1.38 -26.53
N VAL A 291 -23.32 1.31 -25.32
CA VAL A 291 -22.28 2.27 -24.90
C VAL A 291 -21.00 2.11 -25.73
N ILE A 292 -20.57 0.88 -26.01
CA ILE A 292 -19.39 0.62 -26.84
C ILE A 292 -19.61 1.16 -28.27
N GLU A 293 -20.75 0.84 -28.88
CA GLU A 293 -21.08 1.28 -30.24
C GLU A 293 -21.19 2.81 -30.33
N TYR A 294 -21.72 3.49 -29.31
CA TYR A 294 -21.70 4.96 -29.24
C TYR A 294 -20.29 5.51 -29.41
N TYR A 295 -19.30 4.99 -28.68
CA TYR A 295 -17.91 5.46 -28.79
C TYR A 295 -17.22 5.01 -30.07
N LYS A 296 -17.59 3.85 -30.64
CA LYS A 296 -17.14 3.44 -31.96
C LYS A 296 -17.60 4.43 -33.01
N HIS A 297 -18.91 4.71 -33.06
CA HIS A 297 -19.52 5.61 -34.04
C HIS A 297 -18.96 7.03 -33.90
N LEU A 298 -18.83 7.54 -32.67
CA LEU A 298 -18.30 8.87 -32.40
C LEU A 298 -16.87 9.08 -32.95
N LYS A 299 -16.02 8.04 -32.89
CA LYS A 299 -14.60 8.16 -33.27
C LYS A 299 -14.30 7.68 -34.70
N TYR A 300 -15.00 6.65 -35.17
CA TYR A 300 -14.68 5.99 -36.44
C TYR A 300 -15.84 6.00 -37.44
N GLY A 301 -17.06 6.33 -37.04
CA GLY A 301 -18.27 6.17 -37.85
C GLY A 301 -18.84 4.74 -37.82
N GLU A 302 -20.02 4.54 -38.39
CA GLU A 302 -20.81 3.31 -38.24
C GLU A 302 -20.15 2.08 -38.88
N ASN A 303 -19.54 2.27 -40.05
CA ASN A 303 -19.05 1.18 -40.90
C ASN A 303 -17.55 0.87 -40.73
N ASN A 304 -16.85 1.55 -39.83
CA ASN A 304 -15.41 1.38 -39.65
C ASN A 304 -15.08 0.55 -38.41
N MET A 305 -14.09 -0.34 -38.55
CA MET A 305 -13.58 -1.14 -37.45
C MET A 305 -12.50 -0.37 -36.69
N PRO A 306 -12.61 -0.20 -35.36
CA PRO A 306 -11.56 0.41 -34.57
C PRO A 306 -10.24 -0.37 -34.62
N PRO A 307 -9.08 0.30 -34.62
CA PRO A 307 -7.80 -0.37 -34.42
C PRO A 307 -7.75 -1.11 -33.08
N ALA A 308 -7.21 -2.33 -33.09
CA ALA A 308 -7.20 -3.22 -31.93
C ALA A 308 -6.52 -2.61 -30.68
N GLU A 309 -5.48 -1.78 -30.88
CA GLU A 309 -4.72 -1.15 -29.81
C GLU A 309 -5.32 0.16 -29.29
N ASP A 310 -6.36 0.70 -29.94
CA ASP A 310 -7.00 1.93 -29.52
C ASP A 310 -7.87 1.69 -28.28
N PHE A 311 -7.97 2.72 -27.43
CA PHE A 311 -8.86 2.70 -26.29
C PHE A 311 -10.32 2.79 -26.72
N ILE A 312 -11.19 2.04 -26.03
CA ILE A 312 -12.65 2.10 -26.24
C ILE A 312 -13.18 3.47 -25.80
N PHE A 313 -12.77 3.91 -24.61
CA PHE A 313 -13.25 5.15 -24.01
C PHE A 313 -12.26 6.29 -24.24
N PRO A 314 -12.72 7.52 -24.54
CA PRO A 314 -11.88 8.69 -24.83
C PRO A 314 -11.29 9.31 -23.54
N ILE A 315 -10.68 8.48 -22.70
CA ILE A 315 -10.09 8.86 -21.41
C ILE A 315 -8.58 9.02 -21.56
N LEU A 316 -7.95 8.07 -22.26
CA LEU A 316 -6.53 8.01 -22.51
C LEU A 316 -6.23 8.21 -24.00
N ASP A 317 -5.07 8.80 -24.25
CA ASP A 317 -4.49 9.13 -25.53
C ASP A 317 -3.00 8.77 -25.38
N PRO A 318 -2.48 7.77 -26.12
CA PRO A 318 -1.10 7.30 -25.99
C PRO A 318 -0.06 8.40 -26.20
N ASP A 319 -0.31 9.33 -27.11
CA ASP A 319 0.62 10.40 -27.48
C ASP A 319 0.67 11.48 -26.38
N LYS A 320 -0.47 11.74 -25.73
CA LYS A 320 -0.57 12.69 -24.62
C LYS A 320 -0.24 12.10 -23.26
N TYR A 321 -0.41 10.79 -23.03
CA TYR A 321 -0.23 10.17 -21.71
C TYR A 321 0.73 8.99 -21.78
N ASN A 322 1.99 9.30 -22.03
CA ASN A 322 3.07 8.33 -22.27
C ASN A 322 3.85 7.88 -21.02
N THR A 323 3.49 8.33 -19.82
CA THR A 323 4.13 7.89 -18.56
C THR A 323 3.10 7.41 -17.55
N ALA A 324 3.50 6.49 -16.67
CA ALA A 324 2.63 5.96 -15.61
C ALA A 324 2.02 7.07 -14.73
N SER A 325 2.77 8.16 -14.48
CA SER A 325 2.27 9.30 -13.71
C SER A 325 1.24 10.12 -14.50
N ARG A 326 1.46 10.37 -15.80
CA ARG A 326 0.51 11.10 -16.64
C ARG A 326 -0.79 10.33 -16.81
N ILE A 327 -0.69 9.01 -17.04
CA ILE A 327 -1.85 8.10 -17.12
C ILE A 327 -2.63 8.13 -15.81
N ALA A 328 -1.96 7.95 -14.67
CA ALA A 328 -2.62 7.94 -13.36
C ALA A 328 -3.34 9.26 -13.05
N ASN A 329 -2.68 10.40 -13.32
CA ASN A 329 -3.26 11.72 -13.11
C ASN A 329 -4.44 11.98 -14.05
N ARG A 330 -4.38 11.53 -15.31
CA ARG A 330 -5.50 11.67 -16.25
C ARG A 330 -6.71 10.86 -15.82
N ILE A 331 -6.52 9.60 -15.43
CA ILE A 331 -7.60 8.74 -14.93
C ILE A 331 -8.26 9.35 -13.70
N GLU A 332 -7.46 9.87 -12.75
CA GLU A 332 -7.97 10.55 -11.57
C GLU A 332 -8.75 11.82 -11.90
N PHE A 333 -8.24 12.64 -12.82
CA PHE A 333 -8.93 13.84 -13.30
C PHE A 333 -10.29 13.48 -13.90
N LYS A 334 -10.33 12.52 -14.84
CA LYS A 334 -11.59 12.13 -15.49
C LYS A 334 -12.55 11.49 -14.49
N LEU A 335 -12.08 10.66 -13.55
CA LEU A 335 -12.91 10.13 -12.46
C LEU A 335 -13.49 11.25 -11.58
N SER A 336 -12.69 12.26 -11.24
CA SER A 336 -13.17 13.41 -10.46
C SER A 336 -14.22 14.22 -11.22
N LEU A 337 -14.05 14.39 -12.53
CA LEU A 337 -15.04 15.03 -13.40
C LEU A 337 -16.33 14.20 -13.45
N THR A 338 -16.22 12.89 -13.70
CA THR A 338 -17.36 11.96 -13.69
C THR A 338 -18.12 12.02 -12.36
N ASN A 339 -17.44 12.00 -11.21
CA ASN A 339 -18.11 12.13 -9.91
C ASN A 339 -18.78 13.50 -9.70
N ARG A 340 -18.22 14.58 -10.27
CA ARG A 340 -18.87 15.90 -10.23
C ARG A 340 -20.13 15.91 -11.08
N CYS A 341 -20.07 15.38 -12.30
CA CYS A 341 -21.23 15.24 -13.16
C CYS A 341 -22.30 14.33 -12.54
N LEU A 342 -21.92 13.21 -11.90
CA LEU A 342 -22.87 12.34 -11.19
C LEU A 342 -23.61 13.07 -10.08
N LYS A 343 -22.92 13.94 -9.31
CA LYS A 343 -23.59 14.78 -8.30
C LYS A 343 -24.59 15.75 -8.93
N THR A 344 -24.21 16.39 -10.03
CA THR A 344 -25.11 17.30 -10.76
C THR A 344 -26.33 16.55 -11.30
N ILE A 345 -26.12 15.41 -11.97
CA ILE A 345 -27.20 14.56 -12.50
C ILE A 345 -28.09 14.05 -11.37
N ALA A 346 -27.51 13.61 -10.25
CA ALA A 346 -28.25 13.17 -9.08
C ALA A 346 -29.15 14.29 -8.53
N SER A 347 -28.64 15.53 -8.45
CA SER A 347 -29.43 16.68 -8.04
C SER A 347 -30.57 16.99 -9.01
N GLU A 348 -30.35 16.86 -10.33
CA GLU A 348 -31.37 17.07 -11.37
C GLU A 348 -32.45 15.98 -11.36
N LEU A 349 -32.11 14.79 -10.87
CA LEU A 349 -33.01 13.66 -10.70
C LEU A 349 -33.63 13.60 -9.29
N GLU A 350 -33.38 14.60 -8.45
CA GLU A 350 -33.83 14.68 -7.05
C GLU A 350 -33.44 13.43 -6.23
N LEU A 351 -32.23 12.92 -6.46
CA LEU A 351 -31.66 11.83 -5.68
C LEU A 351 -30.95 12.40 -4.45
N GLU A 352 -31.39 12.00 -3.26
CA GLU A 352 -30.81 12.44 -1.98
C GLU A 352 -29.38 11.93 -1.75
N GLU A 353 -28.99 10.83 -2.42
CA GLU A 353 -27.68 10.24 -2.28
C GLU A 353 -26.57 11.00 -3.01
N ASN A 354 -25.41 11.07 -2.37
CA ASN A 354 -24.18 11.51 -3.04
C ASN A 354 -23.66 10.42 -3.99
N VAL A 355 -24.18 10.42 -5.23
CA VAL A 355 -23.85 9.43 -6.24
C VAL A 355 -22.39 9.56 -6.70
N THR A 356 -21.66 8.45 -6.66
CA THR A 356 -20.29 8.37 -7.18
C THR A 356 -20.14 7.17 -8.11
N PHE A 357 -19.12 7.20 -8.97
CA PHE A 357 -18.87 6.13 -9.94
C PHE A 357 -18.72 4.76 -9.27
N TYR A 358 -18.11 4.71 -8.09
CA TYR A 358 -17.91 3.45 -7.37
C TYR A 358 -19.22 2.81 -6.88
N MET A 359 -20.32 3.58 -6.82
CA MET A 359 -21.63 3.04 -6.48
C MET A 359 -22.15 2.07 -7.54
N ALA A 360 -21.76 2.20 -8.82
CA ALA A 360 -22.13 1.22 -9.85
C ALA A 360 -21.77 -0.22 -9.43
N ARG A 361 -20.63 -0.38 -8.77
CA ARG A 361 -20.16 -1.66 -8.25
C ARG A 361 -20.93 -2.16 -7.04
N HIS A 362 -21.22 -1.27 -6.10
CA HIS A 362 -22.03 -1.61 -4.93
C HIS A 362 -23.45 -1.97 -5.36
N THR A 363 -24.08 -1.13 -6.18
CA THR A 363 -25.40 -1.40 -6.77
C THR A 363 -25.42 -2.72 -7.54
N PHE A 364 -24.42 -3.00 -8.37
CA PHE A 364 -24.33 -4.30 -9.06
C PHE A 364 -24.33 -5.48 -8.08
N ALA A 365 -23.49 -5.43 -7.04
CA ALA A 365 -23.39 -6.49 -6.06
C ALA A 365 -24.69 -6.66 -5.26
N THR A 366 -25.25 -5.56 -4.75
CA THR A 366 -26.49 -5.56 -3.96
C THR A 366 -27.69 -6.03 -4.78
N GLN A 367 -27.82 -5.60 -6.03
CA GLN A 367 -28.93 -6.04 -6.89
C GLN A 367 -28.84 -7.53 -7.27
N LEU A 368 -27.65 -8.10 -7.38
CA LEU A 368 -27.50 -9.55 -7.54
C LEU A 368 -27.78 -10.31 -6.25
N LEU A 369 -27.35 -9.77 -5.11
CA LEU A 369 -27.63 -10.36 -3.81
C LEU A 369 -29.14 -10.42 -3.52
N ARG A 370 -29.87 -9.34 -3.82
CA ARG A 370 -31.35 -9.28 -3.76
C ARG A 370 -32.06 -10.21 -4.74
N LYS A 371 -31.34 -10.79 -5.70
CA LYS A 371 -31.85 -11.82 -6.63
C LYS A 371 -31.37 -13.22 -6.24
N ASP A 372 -31.01 -13.40 -4.97
CA ASP A 372 -30.54 -14.66 -4.38
C ASP A 372 -29.32 -15.27 -5.08
N VAL A 373 -28.51 -14.44 -5.76
CA VAL A 373 -27.27 -14.92 -6.35
C VAL A 373 -26.27 -15.19 -5.24
N ALA A 374 -25.80 -16.43 -5.16
CA ALA A 374 -24.82 -16.86 -4.16
C ALA A 374 -23.62 -15.89 -4.06
N THR A 375 -23.30 -15.49 -2.84
CA THR A 375 -22.21 -14.53 -2.53
C THR A 375 -20.87 -14.94 -3.11
N ALA A 376 -20.57 -16.25 -3.17
CA ALA A 376 -19.37 -16.78 -3.82
C ALA A 376 -19.28 -16.44 -5.32
N LYS A 377 -20.42 -16.47 -6.04
CA LYS A 377 -20.48 -16.07 -7.45
C LYS A 377 -20.24 -14.56 -7.58
N ILE A 378 -20.90 -13.75 -6.77
CA ILE A 378 -20.71 -12.29 -6.74
C ILE A 378 -19.25 -11.93 -6.43
N GLN A 379 -18.63 -12.61 -5.45
CA GLN A 379 -17.22 -12.43 -5.09
C GLN A 379 -16.28 -12.71 -6.26
N ASN A 380 -16.55 -13.78 -7.02
CA ASN A 380 -15.79 -14.15 -8.20
C ASN A 380 -15.92 -13.07 -9.30
N MET A 381 -17.15 -12.64 -9.60
CA MET A 381 -17.44 -11.58 -10.58
C MET A 381 -16.74 -10.26 -10.23
N LEU A 382 -16.70 -9.91 -8.95
CA LEU A 382 -16.01 -8.72 -8.47
C LEU A 382 -14.47 -8.90 -8.42
N GLY A 383 -13.94 -10.11 -8.57
CA GLY A 383 -12.50 -10.37 -8.47
C GLY A 383 -11.95 -10.07 -7.06
N HIS A 384 -12.77 -10.28 -6.03
CA HIS A 384 -12.37 -10.16 -4.64
C HIS A 384 -11.49 -11.36 -4.24
N SER A 385 -10.53 -11.12 -3.34
CA SER A 385 -9.60 -12.14 -2.85
C SER A 385 -9.98 -12.71 -1.49
N SER A 386 -10.99 -12.14 -0.81
CA SER A 386 -11.40 -12.53 0.54
C SER A 386 -12.90 -12.38 0.71
N GLU A 387 -13.52 -13.33 1.40
CA GLU A 387 -14.95 -13.34 1.78
C GLU A 387 -15.36 -12.14 2.63
N ARG A 388 -14.43 -11.59 3.44
CA ARG A 388 -14.68 -10.39 4.26
C ARG A 388 -15.14 -9.17 3.45
N MET A 389 -14.69 -9.01 2.20
CA MET A 389 -15.17 -7.91 1.35
C MET A 389 -16.57 -8.17 0.80
N THR A 390 -17.00 -9.44 0.80
CA THR A 390 -18.32 -9.87 0.36
C THR A 390 -19.34 -9.79 1.51
N GLN A 391 -18.91 -10.09 2.75
CA GLN A 391 -19.74 -9.99 3.96
C GLN A 391 -20.29 -8.57 4.19
N THR A 392 -19.52 -7.56 3.82
CA THR A 392 -19.96 -6.15 3.85
C THR A 392 -21.20 -5.86 2.99
N TYR A 393 -21.52 -6.71 2.01
CA TYR A 393 -22.77 -6.63 1.24
C TYR A 393 -23.93 -7.37 1.91
N LEU A 394 -23.66 -8.39 2.73
CA LEU A 394 -24.70 -9.04 3.54
C LEU A 394 -25.17 -8.11 4.66
N ASP A 395 -24.27 -7.29 5.21
CA ASP A 395 -24.63 -6.23 6.17
C ASP A 395 -25.46 -5.09 5.53
N SER A 396 -25.81 -5.19 4.24
CA SER A 396 -26.54 -4.16 3.49
C SER A 396 -28.02 -4.46 3.26
N PHE A 397 -28.54 -5.59 3.77
CA PHE A 397 -29.99 -5.82 3.81
C PHE A 397 -30.65 -4.71 4.65
N LYS A 398 -31.72 -4.14 4.13
CA LYS A 398 -32.52 -3.16 4.88
C LYS A 398 -33.27 -3.90 6.00
N ASN A 399 -33.58 -3.20 7.10
CA ASN A 399 -34.39 -3.79 8.18
C ASN A 399 -35.70 -4.36 7.62
N ASP A 400 -36.33 -3.68 6.65
CA ASP A 400 -37.53 -4.15 5.97
C ASP A 400 -37.38 -5.56 5.35
N GLU A 401 -36.22 -5.89 4.76
CA GLU A 401 -35.94 -7.21 4.17
C GLU A 401 -35.70 -8.28 5.28
N LEU A 402 -35.15 -7.88 6.43
CA LEU A 402 -35.01 -8.75 7.60
C LEU A 402 -36.35 -8.98 8.31
N ASP A 403 -37.23 -7.98 8.27
CA ASP A 403 -38.58 -8.03 8.82
C ASP A 403 -39.45 -8.98 7.98
N GLU A 404 -39.35 -8.95 6.64
CA GLU A 404 -40.00 -9.91 5.75
C GLU A 404 -39.59 -11.36 6.05
N VAL A 405 -38.29 -11.61 6.29
CA VAL A 405 -37.81 -12.94 6.71
C VAL A 405 -38.36 -13.32 8.09
N SER A 406 -38.47 -12.37 9.00
CA SER A 406 -39.07 -12.60 10.33
C SER A 406 -40.56 -12.91 10.23
N MET A 407 -41.28 -12.34 9.26
CA MET A 407 -42.69 -12.64 8.99
C MET A 407 -42.92 -14.07 8.47
N LEU A 408 -41.91 -14.73 7.88
CA LEU A 408 -41.99 -16.14 7.50
C LEU A 408 -42.16 -17.09 8.70
N LEU A 409 -41.83 -16.64 9.92
CA LEU A 409 -42.02 -17.41 11.14
C LEU A 409 -43.48 -17.43 11.64
N MET A 410 -44.34 -16.58 11.07
CA MET A 410 -45.77 -16.50 11.40
C MET A 410 -46.65 -17.31 10.44
N GLY A 411 -46.04 -18.05 9.51
CA GLY A 411 -46.72 -18.89 8.51
C GLY A 411 -46.87 -20.34 8.92
#